data_AF-A0A2G3AF52-F1
#
_entry.id   AF-A0A2G3AF52-F1
#
_cell.length_a   1.000
_cell.length_b   1.000
_cell.length_c   1.000
_cell.angle_alpha   90.00
_cell.angle_beta   90.00
_cell.angle_gamma   90.00
#
_symmetry.space_group_name_H-M   'P 1'
#
loop_
_entity.id
_entity.type
_entity.pdbx_description
1 polymer ?
#
loop_
_entity_poly.entity_id
_entity_poly.type
_entity_poly.pdbx_seq_one_letter_code
_entity_poly.pdbx_strand_id
1 'polypeptide(L)'
;MTVIFFAKQGKDCSLAPMKESLPPITFEFQKGFTQKFRQAFGIGIDFSMFEEAELSKDGEANVYPLAVKAEATLDSQSGAEDGNAASGSTNSQITQAVFEKDKSEYHVRVVKQIL
;
A
#
# COMPACT_ATOMS: atom_id res chain seq x y z
N MET A 1 -5.62 -6.65 0.70
CA MET A 1 -5.17 -5.31 0.26
C MET A 1 -4.63 -4.57 1.46
N THR A 2 -3.52 -3.86 1.30
CA THR A 2 -2.81 -3.19 2.38
C THR A 2 -2.53 -1.75 1.96
N VAL A 3 -2.88 -0.80 2.81
CA VAL A 3 -2.54 0.63 2.68
C VAL A 3 -1.36 0.91 3.59
N ILE A 4 -0.31 1.53 3.06
CA ILE A 4 0.92 1.86 3.78
C ILE A 4 1.25 3.32 3.53
N PHE A 5 1.37 4.10 4.60
CA PHE A 5 1.85 5.47 4.54
C PHE A 5 3.38 5.49 4.66
N PHE A 6 4.03 6.35 3.87
CA PHE A 6 5.49 6.45 3.80
C PHE A 6 6.15 5.07 3.56
N ALA A 7 5.76 4.42 2.47
CA ALA A 7 6.23 3.09 2.12
C ALA A 7 7.51 3.16 1.28
N LYS A 8 8.56 2.48 1.74
CA LYS A 8 9.77 2.26 0.96
C LYS A 8 9.64 1.01 0.10
N GLN A 9 9.88 1.16 -1.19
CA GLN A 9 9.86 0.03 -2.10
C GLN A 9 11.11 -0.84 -1.93
N GLY A 10 10.91 -2.14 -1.70
CA GLY A 10 11.97 -3.15 -1.68
C GLY A 10 12.02 -3.99 -2.97
N LYS A 11 12.71 -5.12 -2.90
CA LYS A 11 12.74 -6.15 -3.95
C LYS A 11 11.45 -6.99 -3.93
N ASP A 12 11.19 -7.73 -4.99
CA ASP A 12 10.13 -8.75 -5.05
C ASP A 12 8.74 -8.26 -4.59
N CYS A 13 8.37 -7.05 -5.01
CA CYS A 13 7.09 -6.41 -4.64
C CYS A 13 6.88 -6.28 -3.11
N SER A 14 7.95 -6.11 -2.34
CA SER A 14 7.89 -5.77 -0.93
C SER A 14 7.76 -4.26 -0.69
N LEU A 15 7.03 -3.90 0.37
CA LEU A 15 6.88 -2.54 0.85
C LEU A 15 7.18 -2.53 2.36
N ALA A 16 8.03 -1.62 2.79
CA ALA A 16 8.35 -1.42 4.20
C ALA A 16 7.79 -0.07 4.69
N PRO A 17 7.04 -0.02 5.80
CA PRO A 17 6.62 1.24 6.40
C PRO A 17 7.84 1.96 6.99
N MET A 18 7.98 3.27 6.72
CA MET A 18 9.10 4.08 7.21
C MET A 18 8.77 4.89 8.46
N LYS A 19 7.51 4.90 8.91
CA LYS A 19 7.06 5.61 10.11
C LYS A 19 6.47 4.60 11.08
N GLU A 20 7.14 4.39 12.23
CA GLU A 20 6.71 3.42 13.24
C GLU A 20 5.33 3.74 13.83
N SER A 21 4.97 5.02 13.90
CA SER A 21 3.66 5.49 14.38
C SER A 21 2.50 5.27 13.39
N LEU A 22 2.80 4.87 12.15
CA LEU A 22 1.83 4.66 11.08
C LEU A 22 1.91 3.21 10.57
N PRO A 23 1.35 2.25 11.32
CA PRO A 23 1.37 0.85 10.92
C PRO A 23 0.57 0.63 9.62
N PRO A 24 0.95 -0.36 8.79
CA PRO A 24 0.17 -0.79 7.63
C PRO A 24 -1.27 -1.15 8.01
N ILE A 25 -2.21 -0.81 7.13
CA ILE A 25 -3.64 -1.09 7.32
C ILE A 25 -4.07 -2.13 6.30
N THR A 26 -4.35 -3.34 6.76
CA THR A 26 -4.72 -4.47 5.90
C THR A 26 -6.22 -4.73 5.94
N PHE A 27 -6.78 -4.98 4.76
CA PHE A 27 -8.18 -5.34 4.53
C PHE A 27 -8.25 -6.59 3.66
N GLU A 28 -9.02 -7.56 4.13
CA GLU A 28 -9.34 -8.77 3.38
C GLU A 28 -10.59 -8.53 2.54
N PHE A 29 -10.53 -9.00 1.29
CA PHE A 29 -11.68 -9.05 0.41
C PHE A 29 -12.15 -10.49 0.32
N GLN A 30 -13.46 -10.70 0.25
CA GLN A 30 -14.00 -12.03 -0.01
C GLN A 30 -13.73 -12.44 -1.45
N LYS A 31 -13.92 -13.70 -1.81
CA LYS A 31 -13.84 -14.10 -3.22
C LYS A 31 -14.97 -13.44 -4.02
N GLY A 32 -14.64 -12.71 -5.08
CA GLY A 32 -15.62 -12.08 -5.96
C GLY A 32 -15.12 -10.80 -6.64
N PHE A 33 -15.84 -10.36 -7.67
CA PHE A 33 -15.51 -9.16 -8.46
C PHE A 33 -16.17 -7.89 -7.91
N THR A 34 -15.62 -6.73 -8.28
CA THR A 34 -16.25 -5.40 -8.05
C THR A 34 -16.45 -5.04 -6.57
N GLN A 35 -15.61 -5.58 -5.69
CA GLN A 35 -15.59 -5.15 -4.29
C GLN A 35 -15.00 -3.74 -4.17
N LYS A 36 -15.64 -2.90 -3.36
CA LYS A 36 -15.20 -1.52 -3.12
C LYS A 36 -14.64 -1.41 -1.70
N PHE A 37 -13.56 -0.65 -1.58
CA PHE A 37 -13.00 -0.27 -0.30
C PHE A 37 -13.29 1.19 0.00
N ARG A 38 -13.65 1.46 1.24
CA ARG A 38 -13.66 2.81 1.81
C ARG A 38 -12.96 2.74 3.15
N GLN A 39 -11.88 3.50 3.29
CA GLN A 39 -11.19 3.66 4.55
C GLN A 39 -12.16 4.21 5.60
N ALA A 40 -12.20 3.61 6.78
CA ALA A 40 -13.01 4.11 7.89
C ALA A 40 -12.51 5.49 8.33
N PHE A 41 -13.37 6.28 8.97
CA PHE A 41 -12.94 7.55 9.54
C PHE A 41 -11.97 7.32 10.70
N GLY A 42 -10.95 8.17 10.83
CA GLY A 42 -9.98 8.14 11.92
C GLY A 42 -8.82 7.16 11.76
N ILE A 43 -8.79 6.34 10.72
CA ILE A 43 -7.65 5.45 10.42
C ILE A 43 -6.73 5.99 9.31
N GLY A 44 -6.97 7.23 8.85
CA GLY A 44 -6.10 7.94 7.89
C GLY A 44 -4.92 8.61 8.58
N ILE A 45 -4.29 9.55 7.87
CA ILE A 45 -3.23 10.40 8.42
C ILE A 45 -3.67 11.86 8.42
N ASP A 46 -3.14 12.62 9.37
CA ASP A 46 -3.25 14.08 9.38
C ASP A 46 -2.04 14.66 8.63
N PHE A 47 -2.30 15.28 7.47
CA PHE A 47 -1.24 15.88 6.64
C PHE A 47 -0.50 17.02 7.34
N SER A 48 -1.11 17.68 8.33
CA SER A 48 -0.45 18.76 9.08
C SER A 48 0.70 18.28 9.98
N MET A 49 0.80 16.97 10.23
CA MET A 49 1.88 16.36 11.01
C MET A 49 3.17 16.13 10.20
N PHE A 50 3.17 16.43 8.89
CA PHE A 50 4.28 16.15 7.98
C PHE A 50 4.65 17.39 7.17
N GLU A 51 5.91 17.48 6.76
CA GLU A 51 6.33 18.54 5.83
C GLU A 51 5.72 18.31 4.44
N GLU A 52 5.44 19.38 3.70
CA GLU A 52 4.87 19.28 2.35
C GLU A 52 5.78 18.50 1.40
N ALA A 53 7.11 18.61 1.58
CA ALA A 53 8.09 17.83 0.84
C ALA A 53 7.91 16.32 1.08
N GLU A 54 7.70 15.89 2.33
CA GLU A 54 7.48 14.48 2.71
C GLU A 54 6.21 13.90 2.05
N LEU A 55 5.18 14.72 1.85
CA LEU A 55 3.93 14.32 1.23
C LEU A 55 3.97 14.33 -0.30
N SER A 56 5.01 14.90 -0.90
CA SER A 56 5.16 15.08 -2.34
C SER A 56 6.15 14.08 -2.95
N LYS A 57 6.46 14.25 -4.24
CA LYS A 57 7.54 13.51 -4.91
C LYS A 57 8.95 13.95 -4.50
N ASP A 58 9.07 15.06 -3.79
CA ASP A 58 10.35 15.68 -3.40
C ASP A 58 10.85 15.16 -2.04
N GLY A 59 10.17 14.18 -1.45
CA GLY A 59 10.58 13.51 -0.21
C GLY A 59 11.77 12.55 -0.38
N GLU A 60 11.93 11.61 0.56
CA GLU A 60 13.02 10.63 0.50
C GLU A 60 12.93 9.74 -0.75
N ALA A 61 14.07 9.50 -1.40
CA ALA A 61 14.14 8.64 -2.57
C ALA A 61 13.59 7.23 -2.32
N ASN A 62 12.67 6.79 -3.20
CA ASN A 62 11.97 5.50 -3.13
C ASN A 62 11.03 5.33 -1.93
N VAL A 63 10.77 6.39 -1.17
CA VAL A 63 9.71 6.42 -0.15
C VAL A 63 8.52 7.16 -0.74
N TYR A 64 7.38 6.48 -0.77
CA TYR A 64 6.14 7.04 -1.29
C TYR A 64 5.19 7.30 -0.12
N PRO A 65 4.63 8.51 0.01
CA PRO A 65 3.80 8.89 1.14
C PRO A 65 2.50 8.06 1.19
N LEU A 66 2.05 7.51 0.06
CA LEU A 66 0.98 6.52 0.01
C LEU A 66 1.35 5.36 -0.93
N ALA A 67 1.25 4.13 -0.44
CA ALA A 67 1.25 2.94 -1.25
C ALA A 67 0.07 2.03 -0.92
N VAL A 68 -0.52 1.43 -1.95
CA VAL A 68 -1.58 0.44 -1.85
C VAL A 68 -1.09 -0.84 -2.50
N LYS A 69 -1.04 -1.93 -1.75
CA LYS A 69 -0.73 -3.27 -2.24
C LYS A 69 -2.00 -4.11 -2.26
N ALA A 70 -2.34 -4.69 -3.40
CA ALA A 70 -3.33 -5.76 -3.49
C ALA A 70 -2.58 -7.05 -3.78
N GLU A 71 -2.84 -8.10 -3.01
CA GLU A 71 -2.25 -9.42 -3.25
C GLU A 71 -3.33 -10.48 -3.14
N ALA A 72 -3.24 -11.50 -4.00
CA ALA A 72 -4.01 -12.71 -3.83
C ALA A 72 -3.48 -13.48 -2.61
N THR A 73 -4.31 -14.30 -1.99
CA THR A 73 -3.89 -15.31 -1.01
C THR A 73 -4.15 -16.68 -1.62
N LEU A 74 -3.20 -17.62 -1.49
CA LEU A 74 -3.50 -19.01 -1.82
C LEU A 74 -4.42 -19.58 -0.74
N ASP A 75 -5.62 -19.99 -1.13
CA ASP A 75 -6.49 -20.78 -0.27
C ASP A 75 -5.79 -22.12 0.00
N SER A 76 -5.41 -22.37 1.25
CA SER A 76 -4.71 -23.57 1.72
C SER A 76 -5.55 -24.86 1.66
N GLN A 77 -6.61 -24.91 0.84
CA GLN A 77 -7.53 -26.05 0.71
C GLN A 77 -7.34 -26.90 -0.56
N SER A 78 -6.48 -26.54 -1.50
CA SER A 78 -6.07 -27.50 -2.54
C SER A 78 -4.88 -28.29 -2.02
N GLY A 79 -5.12 -29.55 -1.61
CA GLY A 79 -4.14 -30.46 -1.01
C GLY A 79 -2.84 -30.59 -1.81
N ALA A 80 -1.87 -29.73 -1.49
CA ALA A 80 -0.47 -29.98 -1.75
C ALA A 80 0.08 -30.70 -0.52
N GLU A 81 0.01 -32.03 -0.56
CA GLU A 81 0.88 -32.89 0.22
C GLU A 81 2.31 -32.68 -0.29
N ASP A 82 2.95 -31.59 0.12
CA ASP A 82 4.41 -31.54 0.23
C ASP A 82 4.79 -30.34 1.09
N GLY A 83 5.57 -30.61 2.13
CA GLY A 83 6.01 -29.69 3.19
C GLY A 83 6.97 -28.60 2.75
N ASN A 84 6.76 -28.05 1.56
CA ASN A 84 7.36 -26.82 1.10
C ASN A 84 6.21 -25.95 0.59
N ALA A 85 5.47 -25.35 1.53
CA ALA A 85 4.62 -24.21 1.22
C ALA A 85 5.54 -23.08 0.75
N ALA A 86 5.98 -23.19 -0.50
CA ALA A 86 6.73 -22.16 -1.16
C ALA A 86 5.86 -20.91 -0.99
N SER A 87 6.42 -19.93 -0.29
CA SER A 87 6.03 -18.52 -0.29
C SER A 87 6.15 -17.95 -1.71
N GLY A 88 5.58 -18.65 -2.69
CA GLY A 88 5.62 -18.39 -4.10
C GLY A 88 4.85 -17.12 -4.35
N SER A 89 5.47 -16.21 -5.08
CA SER A 89 4.99 -14.88 -5.42
C SER A 89 3.48 -14.89 -5.63
N THR A 90 2.76 -14.39 -4.64
CA THR A 90 1.33 -14.19 -4.80
C THR A 90 1.17 -13.01 -5.73
N ASN A 91 0.38 -13.19 -6.79
CA ASN A 91 0.12 -12.12 -7.76
C ASN A 91 -0.24 -10.86 -6.98
N SER A 92 0.57 -9.82 -7.15
CA SER A 92 0.44 -8.60 -6.36
C SER A 92 0.54 -7.38 -7.25
N GLN A 93 -0.36 -6.44 -7.02
CA GLN A 93 -0.33 -5.13 -7.63
C GLN A 93 0.05 -4.11 -6.56
N ILE A 94 1.02 -3.25 -6.87
CA ILE A 94 1.37 -2.11 -6.04
C ILE A 94 1.05 -0.84 -6.79
N THR A 95 0.32 0.06 -6.13
CA THR A 95 0.07 1.43 -6.59
C THR A 95 0.75 2.38 -5.62
N GLN A 96 1.64 3.22 -6.12
CA GLN A 96 2.34 4.24 -5.34
C GLN A 96 1.86 5.62 -5.77
N ALA A 97 1.59 6.47 -4.78
CA ALA A 97 1.02 7.78 -4.98
C ALA A 97 1.68 8.83 -4.08
N VAL A 98 1.56 10.08 -4.51
CA VAL A 98 1.97 11.28 -3.78
C VAL A 98 0.75 12.14 -3.51
N PHE A 99 0.84 13.00 -2.49
CA PHE A 99 -0.14 14.03 -2.23
C PHE A 99 0.34 15.36 -2.83
N GLU A 100 -0.52 16.02 -3.57
CA GLU A 100 -0.25 17.33 -4.17
C GLU A 100 -1.25 18.34 -3.65
N LYS A 101 -0.77 19.52 -3.29
CA LYS A 101 -1.62 20.59 -2.81
C LYS A 101 -1.92 21.54 -3.95
N ASP A 102 -3.18 21.63 -4.36
CA ASP A 102 -3.67 22.66 -5.28
C ASP A 102 -4.65 23.57 -4.55
N LYS A 103 -4.43 24.89 -4.60
CA LYS A 103 -5.30 25.90 -3.96
C LYS A 103 -5.77 25.53 -2.54
N SER A 104 -4.86 25.02 -1.71
CA SER A 104 -5.07 24.54 -0.33
C SER A 104 -5.70 23.16 -0.13
N GLU A 105 -6.12 22.49 -1.19
CA GLU A 105 -6.70 21.14 -1.15
C GLU A 105 -5.68 20.09 -1.58
N TYR A 106 -5.61 18.99 -0.83
CA TYR A 106 -4.75 17.86 -1.17
C TYR A 106 -5.46 16.91 -2.12
N HIS A 107 -4.76 16.56 -3.19
CA HIS A 107 -5.16 15.57 -4.18
C HIS A 107 -4.16 14.43 -4.18
N VAL A 108 -4.62 13.22 -4.49
CA VAL A 108 -3.75 12.05 -4.65
C VAL A 108 -3.39 11.91 -6.12
N ARG A 109 -2.10 11.81 -6.43
CA ARG A 109 -1.62 11.49 -7.78
C ARG A 109 -0.84 10.19 -7.78
N VAL A 110 -1.29 9.24 -8.59
CA VAL A 110 -0.55 8.00 -8.84
C VAL A 110 0.72 8.32 -9.63
N VAL A 111 1.86 7.86 -9.13
CA VAL A 111 3.18 8.08 -9.74
C VAL A 111 3.76 6.81 -10.34
N LYS A 112 3.40 5.65 -9.79
CA LYS A 112 3.96 4.36 -10.21
C LYS A 112 2.98 3.24 -9.90
N GLN A 113 2.89 2.30 -10.83
CA GLN A 113 2.13 1.07 -10.69
C GLN A 113 3.00 -0.11 -11.09
N ILE A 114 2.93 -1.18 -10.31
CA ILE A 114 3.70 -2.42 -10.49
C ILE A 114 2.69 -3.57 -10.46
N LEU A 115 2.82 -4.48 -11.41
CA LEU A 115 1.97 -5.66 -11.62
C LEU A 115 2.82 -6.92 -11.54
#